data_AF-A0A453KPH7-F1
#
_entry.id   AF-A0A453KPH7-F1
#
_cell.length_a   1.000
_cell.length_b   1.000
_cell.length_c   1.000
_cell.angle_alpha   90.00
_cell.angle_beta   90.00
_cell.angle_gamma   90.00
#
_symmetry.space_group_name_H-M   'P 1'
#
loop_
_entity.id
_entity.type
_entity.pdbx_description
1 polymer ?
#
loop_
_entity_poly.entity_id
_entity_poly.type
_entity_poly.pdbx_seq_one_letter_code
_entity_poly.pdbx_strand_id
1 'polypeptide(L)'
;AALVDPVCIVQAHSGPVYDAKFYNDPIQPLLFSCGDDGHIRGWRWHEMQSCLLPLSLQGDHVEPILDLVNPQHEGPWGARSPIPENNAIAISKQDGSLFAAAGDACAYCWDVVCIYLRKVASVK
;
A
#
# COMPACT_ATOMS: atom_id res chain seq x y z
N ALA A 1 25.36 -18.89 -12.89
CA ALA A 1 24.22 -18.96 -11.95
C ALA A 1 22.96 -19.17 -12.76
N ALA A 2 22.04 -20.04 -12.34
CA ALA A 2 20.73 -20.11 -12.99
C ALA A 2 20.02 -18.76 -12.76
N LEU A 3 19.51 -18.14 -13.82
CA LEU A 3 18.60 -17.00 -13.65
C LEU A 3 17.31 -17.54 -13.04
N VAL A 4 16.86 -16.90 -11.96
CA VAL A 4 15.59 -17.21 -11.30
C VAL A 4 14.64 -16.08 -11.64
N ASP A 5 13.52 -16.42 -12.26
CA ASP A 5 12.46 -15.46 -12.56
C ASP A 5 11.69 -15.07 -11.29
N PRO A 6 11.15 -13.84 -11.20
CA PRO A 6 10.30 -13.46 -10.09
C PRO A 6 9.01 -14.30 -10.11
N VAL A 7 8.48 -14.60 -8.92
CA VAL A 7 7.20 -15.35 -8.78
C VAL A 7 5.99 -14.49 -9.19
N CYS A 8 6.07 -13.18 -8.97
CA CYS A 8 5.02 -12.23 -9.32
C CYS A 8 5.62 -10.83 -9.52
N ILE A 9 5.01 -10.04 -10.41
CA ILE A 9 5.32 -8.62 -10.62
C ILE A 9 4.02 -7.81 -10.47
N VAL A 10 4.08 -6.72 -9.70
CA VAL A 10 2.95 -5.82 -9.48
C VAL A 10 3.36 -4.38 -9.72
N GLN A 11 2.55 -3.65 -10.48
CA GLN A 11 2.68 -2.21 -10.67
C GLN A 11 2.04 -1.50 -9.48
N ALA A 12 2.79 -1.44 -8.38
CA ALA A 12 2.29 -1.00 -7.09
C ALA A 12 2.03 0.52 -7.02
N HIS A 13 2.83 1.34 -7.71
CA HIS A 13 2.79 2.79 -7.58
C HIS A 13 3.01 3.50 -8.93
N SER A 14 2.47 4.71 -9.04
CA SER A 14 2.80 5.62 -10.14
C SER A 14 4.11 6.35 -9.82
N GLY A 15 5.23 5.68 -10.04
CA GLY A 15 6.55 6.19 -9.70
C GLY A 15 7.37 5.17 -8.90
N PRO A 16 8.55 5.57 -8.37
CA PRO A 16 9.37 4.70 -7.56
C PRO A 16 8.66 4.20 -6.29
N VAL A 17 8.91 2.94 -5.95
CA VAL A 17 8.60 2.37 -4.63
C VAL A 17 9.79 2.64 -3.72
N TYR A 18 9.56 3.27 -2.58
CA TYR A 18 10.62 3.62 -1.63
C TYR A 18 10.76 2.60 -0.50
N ASP A 19 9.66 1.99 -0.07
CA ASP A 19 9.69 0.98 0.98
C ASP A 19 8.60 -0.08 0.80
N ALA A 20 8.87 -1.28 1.31
CA ALA A 20 7.92 -2.38 1.37
C ALA A 20 8.11 -3.20 2.66
N LYS A 21 7.00 -3.64 3.27
CA LYS A 21 6.99 -4.35 4.55
C LYS A 21 5.99 -5.50 4.56
N PHE A 22 6.47 -6.67 5.01
CA PHE A 22 5.61 -7.81 5.29
C PHE A 22 4.94 -7.65 6.66
N TYR A 23 3.63 -7.84 6.67
CA TYR A 23 2.81 -8.02 7.86
C TYR A 23 2.36 -9.48 7.93
N ASN A 24 3.15 -10.31 8.62
CA ASN A 24 2.92 -11.74 8.73
C ASN A 24 1.92 -12.07 9.84
N ASP A 25 0.69 -11.60 9.70
CA ASP A 25 -0.42 -12.03 10.55
C ASP A 25 -0.85 -13.46 10.16
N PRO A 26 -1.11 -14.36 11.13
CA PRO A 26 -1.49 -15.75 10.84
C PRO A 26 -2.80 -15.90 10.08
N ILE A 27 -3.69 -14.91 10.14
CA ILE A 27 -5.02 -14.94 9.52
C ILE A 27 -4.97 -14.17 8.20
N GLN A 28 -4.29 -13.02 8.16
CA GLN A 28 -4.23 -12.13 7.01
C GLN A 28 -2.80 -11.66 6.72
N PRO A 29 -1.98 -12.49 6.07
CA PRO A 29 -0.63 -12.11 5.71
C PRO A 29 -0.63 -11.07 4.59
N LEU A 30 -0.15 -9.86 4.88
CA LEU A 30 -0.11 -8.73 3.94
C LEU A 30 1.31 -8.32 3.56
N LEU A 31 1.45 -7.78 2.36
CA LEU A 31 2.59 -7.00 1.92
C LEU A 31 2.11 -5.58 1.72
N PHE A 32 2.77 -4.62 2.35
CA PHE A 32 2.56 -3.20 2.10
C PHE A 32 3.71 -2.61 1.30
N SER A 33 3.41 -1.64 0.44
CA SER A 33 4.40 -0.78 -0.20
C SER A 33 3.98 0.67 -0.17
N CYS A 34 4.95 1.57 -0.26
CA CYS A 34 4.74 3.01 -0.36
C CYS A 34 5.74 3.65 -1.34
N GLY A 35 5.42 4.83 -1.85
CA GLY A 35 6.28 5.50 -2.83
C GLY A 35 5.94 6.95 -3.12
N ASP A 36 6.44 7.39 -4.28
CA ASP A 36 6.39 8.76 -4.80
C ASP A 36 4.96 9.29 -5.00
N ASP A 37 4.03 8.42 -5.37
CA ASP A 37 2.63 8.81 -5.59
C ASP A 37 1.87 9.18 -4.30
N GLY A 38 2.51 9.03 -3.12
CA GLY A 38 1.93 9.38 -1.83
C GLY A 38 0.89 8.37 -1.33
N HIS A 39 0.79 7.22 -2.01
CA HIS A 39 -0.05 6.11 -1.59
C HIS A 39 0.73 5.10 -0.75
N ILE A 40 0.00 4.37 0.09
CA ILE A 40 0.44 3.15 0.76
C ILE A 40 -0.56 2.07 0.40
N ARG A 41 -0.10 1.00 -0.24
CA ARG A 41 -0.96 -0.07 -0.75
C ARG A 41 -0.64 -1.38 -0.09
N GLY A 42 -1.66 -2.21 0.09
CA GLY A 42 -1.56 -3.51 0.74
C GLY A 42 -2.16 -4.64 -0.10
N TRP A 43 -1.46 -5.77 -0.18
CA TRP A 43 -1.91 -6.98 -0.89
C TRP A 43 -1.79 -8.20 0.01
N ARG A 44 -2.62 -9.22 -0.22
CA ARG A 44 -2.37 -10.56 0.34
C ARG A 44 -1.28 -11.25 -0.46
N TRP A 45 -0.07 -11.28 0.09
CA TRP A 45 1.09 -11.70 -0.68
C TRP A 45 1.05 -13.17 -1.12
N HIS A 46 0.36 -14.04 -0.40
CA HIS A 46 0.16 -15.44 -0.81
C HIS A 46 -0.74 -15.55 -2.05
N GLU A 47 -1.75 -14.67 -2.16
CA GLU A 47 -2.67 -14.64 -3.30
C GLU A 47 -1.95 -14.09 -4.55
N MET A 48 -1.04 -13.13 -4.38
CA MET A 48 -0.21 -12.60 -5.48
C MET A 48 0.62 -13.71 -6.15
N GLN A 49 1.18 -14.63 -5.35
CA GLN A 49 1.96 -15.76 -5.86
C GLN A 49 1.13 -16.77 -6.65
N SER A 50 -0.19 -16.75 -6.48
CA SER A 50 -1.12 -17.64 -7.18
C SER A 50 -1.67 -17.02 -8.47
N CYS A 51 -1.20 -15.82 -8.86
CA CYS A 51 -1.66 -15.16 -10.09
C CYS A 51 -1.26 -15.99 -11.32
N LEU A 52 -2.26 -16.48 -12.05
CA LEU A 52 -2.07 -17.35 -13.21
C LEU A 52 -1.70 -16.60 -14.50
N LEU A 53 -1.69 -15.27 -14.45
CA LEU A 53 -1.33 -14.46 -15.60
C LEU A 53 0.19 -14.52 -15.84
N PRO A 54 0.65 -14.50 -17.10
CA PRO A 54 2.07 -14.35 -17.42
C PRO A 54 2.66 -13.10 -16.74
N LEU A 55 3.91 -13.18 -16.28
CA LEU A 55 4.60 -12.09 -15.59
C LEU A 55 4.55 -10.76 -16.36
N SER A 56 4.60 -10.81 -17.70
CA SER A 56 4.52 -9.63 -18.58
C SER A 56 3.17 -8.90 -18.53
N LEU A 57 2.13 -9.53 -17.98
CA LEU A 57 0.77 -8.98 -17.88
C LEU A 57 0.36 -8.72 -16.43
N GLN A 58 1.06 -9.28 -15.43
CA GLN A 58 0.60 -9.20 -14.03
C GLN A 58 0.60 -7.79 -13.43
N GLY A 59 1.48 -6.89 -13.93
CA GLY A 59 1.71 -5.57 -13.35
C GLY A 59 0.41 -4.83 -12.99
N ASP A 60 -0.51 -4.73 -13.95
CA ASP A 60 -1.75 -3.95 -13.79
C ASP A 60 -2.94 -4.77 -13.28
N HIS A 61 -2.78 -6.08 -13.06
CA HIS A 61 -3.87 -7.00 -12.77
C HIS A 61 -3.93 -7.49 -11.32
N VAL A 62 -2.93 -7.14 -10.51
CA VAL A 62 -2.91 -7.48 -9.08
C VAL A 62 -3.31 -6.26 -8.26
N GLU A 63 -4.61 -6.12 -8.04
CA GLU A 63 -5.18 -4.99 -7.30
C GLU A 63 -4.85 -5.05 -5.80
N PRO A 64 -4.53 -3.90 -5.18
CA PRO A 64 -4.37 -3.82 -3.74
C PRO A 64 -5.72 -3.99 -3.04
N ILE A 65 -5.73 -4.65 -1.88
CA ILE A 65 -6.91 -4.74 -1.02
C ILE A 65 -7.02 -3.56 -0.05
N LEU A 66 -5.96 -2.76 0.05
CA LEU A 66 -5.88 -1.52 0.82
C LEU A 66 -5.17 -0.46 -0.02
N ASP A 67 -5.75 0.74 -0.11
CA ASP A 67 -5.12 1.90 -0.72
C ASP A 67 -5.32 3.11 0.21
N LEU A 68 -4.25 3.52 0.89
CA LEU A 68 -4.21 4.64 1.82
C LEU A 68 -3.51 5.81 1.14
N VAL A 69 -4.00 7.03 1.34
CA VAL A 69 -3.48 8.21 0.67
C VAL A 69 -3.12 9.25 1.72
N ASN A 70 -1.92 9.81 1.62
CA ASN A 70 -1.54 10.90 2.50
C ASN A 70 -2.51 12.10 2.36
N PRO A 71 -2.86 12.77 3.47
CA PRO A 71 -3.72 13.94 3.41
C PRO A 71 -3.06 15.07 2.63
N GLN A 72 -3.86 15.78 1.84
CA GLN A 72 -3.44 17.02 1.19
C GLN A 72 -3.83 18.22 2.05
N HIS A 73 -2.92 19.19 2.17
CA HIS A 73 -3.25 20.49 2.75
C HIS A 73 -4.08 21.32 1.76
N GLU A 74 -5.15 21.95 2.27
CA GLU A 74 -5.94 22.93 1.54
C GLU A 74 -5.44 24.35 1.81
N GLY A 75 -5.17 25.08 0.74
CA GLY A 75 -4.82 26.50 0.75
C GLY A 75 -6.03 27.40 0.45
N PRO A 76 -5.78 28.71 0.29
CA PRO A 76 -6.82 29.67 -0.07
C PRO A 76 -7.61 29.23 -1.31
N TRP A 77 -8.92 29.49 -1.29
CA TRP A 77 -9.86 29.15 -2.37
C TRP A 77 -9.93 27.65 -2.72
N GLY A 78 -9.57 26.75 -1.79
CA GLY A 78 -9.66 25.30 -1.97
C GLY A 78 -8.53 24.71 -2.83
N ALA A 79 -7.44 25.45 -3.04
CA ALA A 79 -6.25 24.92 -3.69
C ALA A 79 -5.70 23.73 -2.88
N ARG A 80 -5.36 22.61 -3.53
CA ARG A 80 -4.76 21.45 -2.85
C ARG A 80 -3.27 21.41 -3.11
N SER A 81 -2.49 21.23 -2.05
CA SER A 81 -1.06 20.89 -2.15
C SER A 81 -0.87 19.53 -2.85
N PRO A 82 0.33 19.26 -3.42
CA PRO A 82 0.67 17.92 -3.89
C PRO A 82 0.46 16.87 -2.80
N ILE A 83 0.10 15.64 -3.17
CA ILE A 83 0.12 14.52 -2.21
C ILE A 83 1.59 14.29 -1.86
N PRO A 84 1.96 14.31 -0.56
CA PRO A 84 3.34 14.06 -0.18
C PRO A 84 3.68 12.59 -0.34
N GLU A 85 4.86 12.30 -0.87
CA GLU A 85 5.42 10.94 -0.98
C GLU A 85 5.59 10.26 0.39
N ASN A 86 5.71 8.94 0.40
CA ASN A 86 6.02 8.14 1.60
C ASN A 86 7.40 7.50 1.49
N ASN A 87 8.34 7.93 2.33
CA ASN A 87 9.75 7.52 2.26
C ASN A 87 10.05 6.25 3.05
N ALA A 88 9.27 5.95 4.09
CA ALA A 88 9.41 4.73 4.88
C ALA A 88 8.09 4.39 5.58
N ILE A 89 7.84 3.09 5.76
CA ILE A 89 6.70 2.58 6.52
C ILE A 89 7.14 1.59 7.61
N ALA A 90 6.40 1.60 8.71
CA ALA A 90 6.54 0.65 9.80
C ALA A 90 5.16 0.16 10.23
N ILE A 91 5.06 -1.12 10.60
CA ILE A 91 3.79 -1.73 10.99
C ILE A 91 3.95 -2.32 12.38
N SER A 92 3.10 -1.91 13.31
CA SER A 92 3.02 -2.45 14.65
C SER A 92 2.23 -3.75 14.63
N LYS A 93 2.83 -4.83 15.15
CA LYS A 93 2.16 -6.13 15.30
C LYS A 93 1.25 -6.20 16.52
N GLN A 94 1.34 -5.23 17.44
CA GLN A 94 0.59 -5.26 18.69
C GLN A 94 -0.85 -4.80 18.49
N ASP A 95 -1.03 -3.75 17.69
CA ASP A 95 -2.30 -3.07 17.47
C ASP A 95 -2.64 -2.93 15.97
N GLY A 96 -1.77 -3.42 15.08
CA GLY A 96 -1.95 -3.32 13.63
C GLY A 96 -1.89 -1.90 13.09
N SER A 97 -1.30 -0.95 13.81
CA SER A 97 -1.09 0.42 13.30
C SER A 97 0.02 0.46 12.25
N LEU A 98 -0.21 1.18 11.14
CA LEU A 98 0.78 1.48 10.11
C LEU A 98 1.22 2.93 10.24
N PHE A 99 2.52 3.14 10.38
CA PHE A 99 3.15 4.45 10.44
C PHE A 99 3.89 4.72 9.14
N ALA A 100 3.74 5.93 8.62
CA ALA A 100 4.40 6.37 7.40
C ALA A 100 5.12 7.70 7.62
N ALA A 101 6.40 7.76 7.25
CA ALA A 101 7.17 8.99 7.24
C ALA A 101 7.08 9.63 5.85
N ALA A 102 6.51 10.83 5.77
CA ALA A 102 6.21 11.50 4.51
C ALA A 102 7.20 12.62 4.18
N GLY A 103 7.25 13.02 2.91
CA GLY A 103 8.14 14.07 2.40
C GLY A 103 7.78 15.50 2.85
N ASP A 104 6.65 15.68 3.53
CA ASP A 104 6.15 16.97 4.04
C ASP A 104 6.57 17.26 5.50
N ALA A 105 7.55 16.52 6.01
CA ALA A 105 7.99 16.55 7.41
C ALA A 105 6.92 16.10 8.41
N CYS A 106 5.87 15.41 7.97
CA CYS A 106 4.89 14.75 8.83
C CYS A 106 5.14 13.23 8.92
N ALA A 107 4.60 12.64 9.99
CA ALA A 107 4.41 11.22 10.10
C ALA A 107 2.91 10.93 10.25
N TYR A 108 2.40 10.02 9.43
CA TYR A 108 1.00 9.61 9.43
C TYR A 108 0.86 8.25 10.12
N CYS A 109 -0.23 8.07 10.85
CA CYS A 109 -0.60 6.81 11.48
C CYS A 109 -1.97 6.36 10.97
N TRP A 110 -2.04 5.11 10.55
CA TRP A 110 -3.22 4.47 10.02
C TRP A 110 -3.55 3.26 10.88
N ASP A 111 -4.79 3.14 11.34
CA ASP A 111 -5.27 1.92 11.97
C ASP A 111 -5.65 0.92 10.88
N VAL A 112 -4.85 -0.14 10.68
CA VAL A 112 -5.08 -1.15 9.65
C VAL A 112 -6.10 -2.21 10.11
N VAL A 113 -6.29 -2.38 11.42
CA VAL A 113 -7.24 -3.36 11.99
C VAL A 113 -8.67 -2.93 11.74
N CYS A 114 -8.97 -1.62 11.89
CA CYS A 114 -10.32 -1.10 11.68
C CYS A 114 -10.75 -1.05 10.20
N ILE A 115 -9.82 -1.14 9.25
CA ILE A 115 -10.16 -1.04 7.82
C ILE A 115 -10.96 -2.27 7.35
N TYR A 116 -10.82 -3.41 8.03
CA TYR A 116 -11.60 -4.62 7.75
C TYR A 116 -12.94 -4.71 8.51
N LEU A 117 -13.28 -3.77 9.41
CA LEU A 117 -14.60 -3.73 10.06
C LEU A 117 -15.62 -2.82 9.38
N ARG A 118 -15.28 -2.12 8.29
CA ARG A 118 -16.24 -1.34 7.49
C ARG A 118 -16.37 -1.86 6.06
N LYS A 119 -17.05 -2.99 5.90
CA LYS A 119 -17.90 -3.18 4.72
C LYS A 119 -19.27 -2.54 5.02
N VAL A 120 -19.36 -1.22 4.91
CA VAL A 120 -20.68 -0.56 4.88
C VAL A 120 -21.24 -0.81 3.48
N ALA A 121 -22.19 -1.75 3.40
CA ALA A 121 -22.95 -1.99 2.18
C ALA A 121 -23.53 -0.66 1.67
N SER A 122 -23.32 -0.36 0.39
CA SER A 122 -24.12 0.64 -0.30
C SER A 122 -25.49 0.02 -0.56
N VAL A 123 -26.49 0.50 0.15
CA VAL A 123 -27.89 0.27 -0.20
C VAL A 123 -28.20 1.18 -1.38
N LYS A 124 -28.60 0.59 -2.51
CA LYS A 124 -29.54 1.21 -3.43
C LYS A 124 -30.82 0.40 -3.40
#